data_AF-A0A433WRY4-F1
#
_entry.id   AF-A0A433WRY4-F1
#
_cell.length_a   1.000
_cell.length_b   1.000
_cell.length_c   1.000
_cell.angle_alpha   90.00
_cell.angle_beta   90.00
_cell.angle_gamma   90.00
#
_symmetry.space_group_name_H-M   'P 1'
#
loop_
_entity.id
_entity.type
_entity.pdbx_description
1 polymer ?
#
loop_
_entity_poly.entity_id
_entity_poly.type
_entity_poly.pdbx_seq_one_letter_code
_entity_poly.pdbx_strand_id
1 'polypeptide(L)' 'MPSDDTAIVLFSGGQDSATCLAWALNRYAHVETLGFAYGQRHAIELECRETLRRAM' A
#
# COMPACT_ATOMS: atom_id res chain seq x y z
N MET A 1 19.76 -11.18 -7.72
CA MET A 1 18.45 -11.65 -7.25
C MET A 1 17.85 -10.54 -6.41
N PRO A 2 16.57 -10.18 -6.55
CA PRO A 2 15.94 -9.30 -5.57
C PRO A 2 16.18 -9.93 -4.19
N SER A 3 16.61 -9.14 -3.22
CA SER A 3 16.72 -9.59 -1.85
C SER A 3 15.34 -10.02 -1.37
N ASP A 4 15.24 -11.17 -0.68
CA ASP A 4 14.00 -11.68 -0.08
C ASP A 4 13.39 -10.72 0.98
N ASP A 5 14.06 -9.60 1.25
CA ASP A 5 13.73 -8.57 2.22
C ASP A 5 13.04 -7.33 1.61
N THR A 6 12.47 -7.48 0.41
CA THR A 6 11.74 -6.43 -0.30
C THR A 6 10.32 -6.88 -0.63
N ALA A 7 9.35 -5.97 -0.52
CA ALA A 7 7.96 -6.25 -0.84
C ALA A 7 7.31 -5.12 -1.67
N ILE A 8 6.38 -5.49 -2.54
CA ILE A 8 5.46 -4.55 -3.19
C ILE A 8 4.05 -4.82 -2.66
N VAL A 9 3.39 -3.78 -2.17
CA VAL A 9 2.01 -3.85 -1.67
C VAL A 9 1.08 -3.12 -2.63
N LEU A 10 0.05 -3.83 -3.12
CA LEU A 10 -1.04 -3.21 -3.84
C LEU A 10 -1.87 -2.37 -2.86
N PHE A 11 -1.78 -1.05 -2.98
CA PHE A 11 -2.28 -0.13 -1.98
C PHE A 11 -3.36 0.77 -2.56
N SER A 12 -4.62 0.44 -2.24
CA SER A 12 -5.79 1.24 -2.63
C SER A 12 -6.10 2.35 -1.64
N GLY A 13 -5.66 2.23 -0.38
CA GLY A 13 -6.06 3.10 0.73
C GLY A 13 -7.21 2.56 1.58
N GLY A 14 -7.85 1.46 1.16
CA GLY A 14 -8.86 0.75 1.93
C GLY A 14 -8.26 -0.09 3.06
N GLN A 15 -9.10 -0.51 4.02
CA GLN A 15 -8.71 -1.21 5.24
C GLN A 15 -7.84 -2.46 4.99
N ASP A 16 -8.21 -3.28 4.02
CA ASP A 16 -7.48 -4.52 3.71
C ASP A 16 -6.06 -4.20 3.22
N SER A 17 -5.95 -3.27 2.28
CA SER A 17 -4.65 -2.85 1.72
C SER A 17 -3.77 -2.15 2.76
N ALA A 18 -4.37 -1.39 3.68
CA ALA A 18 -3.67 -0.76 4.81
C ALA A 18 -3.15 -1.80 5.82
N THR A 19 -3.94 -2.83 6.09
CA THR A 19 -3.52 -3.94 6.98
C THR A 19 -2.35 -4.70 6.36
N CYS A 20 -2.40 -4.99 5.06
CA CYS A 20 -1.29 -5.60 4.34
C CYS A 20 -0.03 -4.74 4.37
N LEU A 21 -0.17 -3.41 4.20
CA LEU A 21 0.96 -2.48 4.26
C LEU A 21 1.60 -2.48 5.65
N ALA A 22 0.81 -2.36 6.71
CA ALA A 22 1.31 -2.40 8.09
C ALA A 22 2.03 -3.72 8.41
N TRP A 23 1.48 -4.85 7.93
CA TRP A 23 2.10 -6.15 8.08
C TRP A 23 3.45 -6.24 7.34
N ALA A 24 3.52 -5.72 6.12
CA ALA A 24 4.74 -5.73 5.32
C ALA A 24 5.85 -4.84 5.92
N LEU A 25 5.50 -3.65 6.40
CA LEU A 25 6.45 -2.73 7.05
C LEU A 25 7.11 -3.32 8.31
N ASN A 26 6.43 -4.24 8.99
CA ASN A 26 6.98 -4.95 10.15
C ASN A 26 7.90 -6.13 9.78
N ARG A 27 7.97 -6.51 8.49
CA ARG A 27 8.59 -7.77 8.06
C ARG A 27 9.66 -7.64 7.00
N TYR A 28 9.63 -6.57 6.21
CA TYR A 28 10.55 -6.33 5.11
C TYR A 28 11.31 -5.02 5.34
N ALA A 29 12.60 -5.02 5.01
CA ALA A 29 13.44 -3.82 5.10
C ALA A 29 13.02 -2.71 4.11
N HIS A 30 12.43 -3.07 2.97
CA HIS A 30 11.95 -2.10 1.98
C HIS A 30 10.58 -2.50 1.43
N VAL A 31 9.63 -1.56 1.47
CA VAL A 31 8.27 -1.76 0.98
C VAL A 31 7.90 -0.65 0.01
N GLU A 32 7.53 -1.03 -1.22
CA GLU A 32 6.97 -0.12 -2.21
C GLU A 32 5.46 -0.30 -2.32
N THR A 33 4.74 0.80 -2.50
CA THR A 33 3.28 0.77 -2.71
C THR A 33 2.95 0.99 -4.18
N LEU A 34 2.13 0.12 -4.76
CA LEU A 34 1.58 0.28 -6.11
C LEU A 34 0.07 0.45 -6.02
N GLY A 35 -0.46 1.56 -6.55
CA GLY A 35 -1.90 1.77 -6.66
C GLY A 35 -2.30 2.05 -8.09
N PHE A 36 -3.39 1.44 -8.54
CA PHE A 36 -3.92 1.66 -9.87
C PHE A 36 -5.04 2.68 -9.86
N ALA A 37 -5.11 3.53 -10.88
CA ALA A 37 -6.22 4.43 -11.14
C ALA A 37 -6.88 4.07 -12.49
N TYR A 38 -7.82 3.11 -12.48
CA TYR A 38 -8.46 2.59 -13.70
C TYR A 38 -9.96 2.93 -13.81
N GLY A 39 -10.42 3.98 -13.11
CA GLY A 39 -11.83 4.40 -13.13
C GLY A 39 -12.73 3.66 -12.15
N GLN A 40 -12.19 3.21 -11.01
CA GLN A 40 -12.99 2.61 -9.94
C GLN A 40 -14.10 3.53 -9.43
N ARG A 41 -15.22 2.90 -9.06
CA ARG A 41 -16.42 3.57 -8.53
C ARG A 41 -16.18 4.34 -7.23
N HIS A 42 -15.23 3.88 -6.40
CA HIS A 42 -14.89 4.50 -5.12
C HIS A 42 -13.56 5.25 -5.20
N ALA A 43 -13.54 6.38 -5.93
CA ALA A 43 -12.36 7.24 -6.05
C ALA A 43 -11.87 7.80 -4.70
N ILE A 44 -12.75 7.85 -3.69
CA ILE A 44 -12.41 8.30 -2.32
C ILE A 44 -11.28 7.47 -1.69
N GLU A 45 -11.18 6.18 -2.01
CA GLU A 45 -10.12 5.33 -1.48
C GLU A 45 -8.73 5.79 -1.96
N LEU A 46 -8.64 6.20 -3.23
CA LEU A 46 -7.42 6.73 -3.84
C LEU A 46 -7.01 8.09 -3.25
N GLU A 47 -7.96 8.92 -2.80
CA GLU A 47 -7.64 10.16 -2.09
C GLU A 47 -7.17 9.88 -0.66
N CYS A 48 -7.82 8.97 0.05
CA CYS A 48 -7.46 8.59 1.42
C CYS A 48 -6.07 7.95 1.53
N ARG A 49 -5.60 7.27 0.47
CA ARG A 49 -4.33 6.54 0.48
C ARG A 49 -3.12 7.44 0.82
N GLU A 50 -3.09 8.69 0.38
CA GLU A 50 -1.96 9.59 0.63
C GLU A 50 -1.85 9.94 2.12
N THR A 51 -2.99 10.21 2.76
CA THR A 51 -3.04 10.48 4.20
C THR A 51 -2.61 9.26 5.01
N LEU A 52 -3.13 8.06 4.66
CA LEU A 52 -2.72 6.82 5.32
C LEU A 52 -1.22 6.55 5.12
N ARG A 53 -0.72 6.66 3.88
CA ARG A 53 0.68 6.41 3.57
C ARG A 53 1.62 7.30 4.37
N ARG A 54 1.26 8.57 4.59
CA ARG A 54 2.07 9.52 5.38
C ARG A 54 2.05 9.23 6.88
N ALA A 55 1.04 8.53 7.37
CA ALA A 55 0.86 8.23 8.78
C ALA A 55 1.48 6.88 9.21
N MET A 56 1.94 6.07 8.25
CA MET A 56 2.64 4.81 8.45
C MET A 56 4.15 4.99 8.32
#